data_AF-A0A1I4HQM3-F1
#
_entry.id   AF-A0A1I4HQM3-F1
#
_cell.length_a   1.000
_cell.length_b   1.000
_cell.length_c   1.000
_cell.angle_alpha   90.00
_cell.angle_beta   90.00
_cell.angle_gamma   90.00
#
_symmetry.space_group_name_H-M   'P 1'
#
loop_
_entity.id
_entity.type
_entity.pdbx_description
1 polymer ?
#
loop_
_entity_poly.entity_id
_entity_poly.type
_entity_poly.pdbx_seq_one_letter_code
_entity_poly.pdbx_strand_id
1 'polypeptide(L)'
;MKYSVESCDRLSYLDSARGIAIICVIIGHMNLRNRLISQYIYSFHMPIFFIISGMLLAYGEKWKIRSLWDNIKRKATNLLGPYVMFSLLSIMVIALDSVQHENLKGFISKICKAGVNTLNLDGIQTLWFLPALFIAETVFLILHRVVRDKRSACIFTLVVAAVTTIYAVFTHICNDCGERLIPLTTGFNIINRALIGFIFLFLGYLFEKSKKLYQLEKVKLFAVALVLIFINLLLFRYNFVDLRNSVIGNPVVYYINAICGSYGVIILAKLFFSKNRLFVFFGRNSLIIFATHLNFMIIGFSLMLAGCFTIRYEGLVGVIIVIAIESIVVLLSNQISKFLSIISSRREANRKLMIE
;
A
#
# COMPACT_ATOMS: atom_id res chain seq x y z
N MET A 1 -28.74 -2.40 -3.80
CA MET A 1 -28.08 -1.73 -4.94
C MET A 1 -27.60 -2.78 -5.93
N LYS A 2 -28.28 -2.95 -7.06
CA LYS A 2 -27.83 -3.79 -8.18
C LYS A 2 -26.70 -3.05 -8.91
N TYR A 3 -25.47 -3.38 -8.60
CA TYR A 3 -24.34 -3.05 -9.46
C TYR A 3 -24.53 -3.82 -10.79
N SER A 4 -24.43 -3.15 -11.94
CA SER A 4 -24.44 -3.83 -13.24
C SER A 4 -23.29 -4.86 -13.28
N VAL A 5 -23.46 -5.98 -13.99
CA VAL A 5 -22.42 -7.04 -14.10
C VAL A 5 -21.07 -6.45 -14.52
N GLU A 6 -21.10 -5.45 -15.40
CA GLU A 6 -19.93 -4.72 -15.88
C GLU A 6 -19.24 -3.88 -14.79
N SER A 7 -19.99 -3.26 -13.87
CA SER A 7 -19.42 -2.54 -12.72
C SER A 7 -18.78 -3.47 -11.69
N CYS A 8 -19.29 -4.70 -11.57
CA CYS A 8 -18.75 -5.73 -10.69
C CYS A 8 -17.41 -6.27 -11.23
N ASP A 9 -17.34 -6.57 -12.53
CA ASP A 9 -16.11 -7.02 -13.19
C ASP A 9 -15.03 -5.92 -13.19
N ARG A 10 -15.42 -4.64 -13.35
CA ARG A 10 -14.51 -3.48 -13.30
C ARG A 10 -13.88 -3.26 -11.92
N LEU A 11 -14.61 -3.52 -10.84
CA LEU A 11 -14.03 -3.46 -9.49
C LEU A 11 -13.20 -4.71 -9.19
N SER A 12 -13.61 -5.86 -9.70
CA SER A 12 -12.96 -7.14 -9.41
C SER A 12 -11.55 -7.23 -9.99
N TYR A 13 -11.26 -6.67 -11.17
CA TYR A 13 -9.87 -6.69 -11.66
C TYR A 13 -8.93 -5.77 -10.86
N LEU A 14 -9.44 -4.65 -10.32
CA LEU A 14 -8.66 -3.77 -9.45
C LEU A 14 -8.39 -4.45 -8.11
N ASP A 15 -9.37 -5.18 -7.57
CA ASP A 15 -9.16 -6.07 -6.43
C ASP A 15 -8.10 -7.12 -6.77
N SER A 16 -8.19 -7.82 -7.90
CA SER A 16 -7.16 -8.79 -8.31
C SER A 16 -5.77 -8.19 -8.45
N ALA A 17 -5.64 -6.99 -9.01
CA ALA A 17 -4.35 -6.30 -9.10
C ALA A 17 -3.78 -5.96 -7.72
N ARG A 18 -4.62 -5.52 -6.77
CA ARG A 18 -4.22 -5.36 -5.35
C ARG A 18 -3.83 -6.69 -4.71
N GLY A 19 -4.52 -7.77 -5.05
CA GLY A 19 -4.23 -9.13 -4.60
C GLY A 19 -2.85 -9.60 -5.04
N ILE A 20 -2.52 -9.39 -6.32
CA ILE A 20 -1.18 -9.66 -6.85
C ILE A 20 -0.14 -8.80 -6.12
N ALA A 21 -0.42 -7.49 -5.98
CA ALA A 21 0.50 -6.57 -5.32
C ALA A 21 0.77 -6.93 -3.85
N ILE A 22 -0.24 -7.36 -3.08
CA ILE A 22 -0.05 -7.72 -1.66
C ILE A 22 0.69 -9.05 -1.51
N ILE A 23 0.49 -9.99 -2.43
CA ILE A 23 1.31 -11.21 -2.49
C ILE A 23 2.77 -10.85 -2.82
N CYS A 24 2.99 -9.91 -3.74
CA CYS A 24 4.33 -9.38 -4.03
C CYS A 24 4.96 -8.73 -2.78
N VAL A 25 4.23 -7.96 -1.97
CA VAL A 25 4.71 -7.41 -0.68
C VAL A 25 5.23 -8.53 0.22
N ILE A 26 4.43 -9.59 0.41
CA ILE A 26 4.82 -10.76 1.23
C ILE A 26 6.12 -11.37 0.68
N ILE A 27 6.17 -11.68 -0.62
CA ILE A 27 7.35 -12.26 -1.27
C ILE A 27 8.58 -11.37 -1.10
N GLY A 28 8.42 -10.04 -1.21
CA GLY A 28 9.50 -9.08 -1.04
C GLY A 28 10.12 -9.11 0.36
N HIS A 29 9.30 -9.31 1.40
CA HIS A 29 9.72 -9.38 2.80
C HIS A 29 10.18 -10.77 3.27
N MET A 30 9.86 -11.82 2.53
CA MET A 30 10.31 -13.20 2.83
C MET A 30 11.82 -13.41 2.65
N ASN A 31 12.55 -12.40 2.16
CA ASN A 31 14.01 -12.40 2.00
C ASN A 31 14.53 -13.74 1.43
N LEU A 32 14.02 -14.13 0.25
CA LEU A 32 14.23 -15.43 -0.41
C LEU A 32 15.69 -15.75 -0.79
N ARG A 33 16.69 -15.11 -0.16
CA ARG A 33 18.12 -15.08 -0.51
C ARG A 33 18.39 -14.60 -1.94
N ASN A 34 17.38 -14.07 -2.63
CA ASN A 34 17.46 -13.61 -4.00
C ASN A 34 17.17 -12.10 -4.06
N ARG A 35 18.25 -11.31 -4.03
CA ARG A 35 18.18 -9.84 -4.12
C ARG A 35 17.49 -9.35 -5.39
N LEU A 36 17.61 -10.09 -6.51
CA LEU A 36 16.99 -9.70 -7.78
C LEU A 36 15.46 -9.75 -7.71
N ILE A 37 14.88 -10.76 -7.03
CA ILE A 37 13.43 -10.87 -6.86
C ILE A 37 12.91 -9.71 -6.01
N SER A 38 13.54 -9.45 -4.86
CA SER A 38 13.14 -8.33 -4.01
C SER A 38 13.28 -6.99 -4.73
N GLN A 39 14.39 -6.75 -5.44
CA GLN A 39 14.59 -5.52 -6.22
C GLN A 39 13.55 -5.37 -7.34
N TYR A 40 13.22 -6.45 -8.04
CA TYR A 40 12.16 -6.45 -9.05
C TYR A 40 10.81 -6.06 -8.45
N ILE A 41 10.41 -6.71 -7.35
CA ILE A 41 9.15 -6.43 -6.66
C ILE A 41 9.14 -4.99 -6.14
N TYR A 42 10.23 -4.53 -5.53
CA TYR A 42 10.37 -3.18 -4.97
C TYR A 42 10.23 -2.07 -6.00
N SER A 43 10.46 -2.37 -7.27
CA SER A 43 10.28 -1.40 -8.33
C SER A 43 8.83 -0.95 -8.59
N PHE A 44 7.81 -1.76 -8.24
CA PHE A 44 6.42 -1.43 -8.58
C PHE A 44 5.36 -1.79 -7.53
N HIS A 45 5.66 -2.65 -6.54
CA HIS A 45 4.61 -3.20 -5.67
C HIS A 45 3.94 -2.18 -4.74
N MET A 46 4.59 -1.08 -4.34
CA MET A 46 3.93 0.03 -3.63
C MET A 46 3.25 1.03 -4.57
N PRO A 47 3.92 1.49 -5.65
CA PRO A 47 3.31 2.36 -6.66
C PRO A 47 1.94 1.90 -7.19
N ILE A 48 1.78 0.59 -7.42
CA ILE A 48 0.51 0.02 -7.91
C ILE A 48 -0.66 0.29 -6.96
N PHE A 49 -0.48 0.26 -5.64
CA PHE A 49 -1.57 0.57 -4.70
C PHE A 49 -2.00 2.03 -4.76
N PHE A 50 -1.06 2.96 -4.97
CA PHE A 50 -1.37 4.38 -5.18
C PHE A 50 -2.12 4.59 -6.51
N ILE A 51 -1.62 3.99 -7.61
CA ILE A 51 -2.29 4.02 -8.93
C ILE A 51 -3.72 3.51 -8.82
N ILE A 52 -3.93 2.34 -8.22
CA ILE A 52 -5.28 1.76 -8.07
C ILE A 52 -6.17 2.68 -7.22
N SER A 53 -5.66 3.29 -6.15
CA SER A 53 -6.43 4.26 -5.35
C SER A 53 -6.85 5.48 -6.19
N GLY A 54 -5.97 5.97 -7.07
CA GLY A 54 -6.30 7.01 -8.05
C GLY A 54 -7.38 6.60 -9.04
N MET A 55 -7.29 5.38 -9.58
CA MET A 55 -8.32 4.82 -10.47
C MET A 55 -9.68 4.71 -9.76
N LEU A 56 -9.71 4.27 -8.50
CA LEU A 56 -10.96 4.20 -7.70
C LEU A 56 -11.55 5.58 -7.41
N LEU A 57 -10.71 6.60 -7.19
CA LEU A 57 -11.17 7.99 -7.07
C LEU A 57 -11.81 8.50 -8.37
N ALA A 58 -11.23 8.16 -9.53
CA ALA A 58 -11.81 8.48 -10.84
C ALA A 58 -13.12 7.74 -11.12
N TYR A 59 -13.26 6.53 -10.61
CA TYR A 59 -14.45 5.70 -10.80
C TYR A 59 -15.63 6.16 -9.94
N GLY A 60 -15.38 6.41 -8.64
CA GLY A 60 -16.45 6.68 -7.69
C GLY A 60 -17.05 8.09 -7.82
N GLU A 61 -16.21 9.10 -8.01
CA GLU A 61 -16.52 10.55 -8.08
C GLU A 61 -17.47 11.15 -7.03
N LYS A 62 -18.00 10.36 -6.09
CA LYS A 62 -18.84 10.79 -4.96
C LYS A 62 -18.18 11.86 -4.10
N TRP A 63 -16.86 11.96 -4.16
CA TRP A 63 -16.08 12.98 -3.47
C TRP A 63 -16.30 14.38 -4.05
N LYS A 64 -16.70 14.53 -5.32
CA LYS A 64 -16.95 15.84 -5.95
C LYS A 64 -18.17 16.57 -5.40
N ILE A 65 -19.16 15.82 -4.93
CA ILE A 65 -20.45 16.37 -4.45
C ILE A 65 -20.39 16.68 -2.94
N ARG A 66 -19.44 16.09 -2.22
CA ARG A 66 -19.28 16.27 -0.77
C ARG A 66 -18.37 17.45 -0.45
N SER A 67 -18.50 17.97 0.77
CA SER A 67 -17.53 18.94 1.28
C SER A 67 -16.13 18.33 1.35
N LEU A 68 -15.10 19.17 1.20
CA LEU A 68 -13.70 18.73 1.31
C LEU A 68 -13.45 18.08 2.68
N TRP A 69 -13.98 18.69 3.74
CA TRP A 69 -13.84 18.21 5.11
C TRP A 69 -14.47 16.83 5.31
N ASP A 70 -15.66 16.59 4.78
CA ASP A 70 -16.31 15.27 4.88
C ASP A 70 -15.52 14.18 4.16
N ASN A 71 -14.91 14.52 3.02
CA ASN A 71 -14.03 13.59 2.32
C ASN A 71 -12.79 13.25 3.15
N ILE A 72 -12.09 14.27 3.67
CA ILE A 72 -10.89 14.09 4.49
C ILE A 72 -11.24 13.29 5.75
N LYS A 73 -12.32 13.64 6.46
CA LYS A 73 -12.77 12.92 7.65
C LYS A 73 -13.03 11.44 7.35
N ARG A 74 -13.73 11.12 6.26
CA ARG A 74 -13.97 9.73 5.85
C ARG A 74 -12.67 9.00 5.49
N LYS A 75 -11.73 9.66 4.83
CA LYS A 75 -10.42 9.06 4.53
C LYS A 75 -9.61 8.81 5.80
N ALA A 76 -9.61 9.76 6.74
CA ALA A 76 -8.98 9.61 8.05
C ALA A 76 -9.58 8.44 8.82
N THR A 77 -10.91 8.33 8.90
CA THR A 77 -11.55 7.19 9.60
C THR A 77 -11.20 5.84 8.96
N ASN A 78 -11.16 5.76 7.62
CA ASN A 78 -10.91 4.49 6.93
C ASN A 78 -9.43 4.10 6.83
N LEU A 79 -8.49 5.04 6.98
CA LEU A 79 -7.05 4.79 6.86
C LEU A 79 -6.33 4.99 8.20
N LEU A 80 -6.50 6.14 8.85
CA LEU A 80 -5.87 6.43 10.14
C LEU A 80 -6.51 5.66 11.29
N GLY A 81 -7.81 5.37 11.22
CA GLY A 81 -8.49 4.53 12.21
C GLY A 81 -7.84 3.13 12.31
N PRO A 82 -7.79 2.35 11.21
CA PRO A 82 -7.07 1.09 11.19
C PRO A 82 -5.58 1.22 11.52
N TYR A 83 -4.91 2.28 11.04
CA TYR A 83 -3.51 2.54 11.38
C TYR A 83 -3.27 2.62 12.89
N VAL A 84 -4.05 3.42 13.62
CA VAL A 84 -3.90 3.56 15.09
C VAL A 84 -4.21 2.23 15.77
N MET A 85 -5.31 1.57 15.39
CA MET A 85 -5.70 0.28 15.95
C MET A 85 -4.58 -0.77 15.79
N PHE A 86 -4.06 -0.95 14.57
CA PHE A 86 -3.01 -1.91 14.30
C PHE A 86 -1.66 -1.49 14.90
N SER A 87 -1.39 -0.20 15.04
CA SER A 87 -0.19 0.28 15.74
C SER A 87 -0.22 -0.10 17.22
N LEU A 88 -1.37 0.06 17.89
CA LEU A 88 -1.56 -0.36 19.28
C LEU A 88 -1.39 -1.88 19.44
N LEU A 89 -1.98 -2.67 18.53
CA LEU A 89 -1.79 -4.12 18.52
C LEU A 89 -0.32 -4.50 18.27
N SER A 90 0.37 -3.79 17.38
CA SER A 90 1.79 -4.02 17.10
C SER A 90 2.67 -3.69 18.30
N ILE A 91 2.38 -2.60 19.03
CA ILE A 91 3.08 -2.25 20.28
C ILE A 91 2.87 -3.34 21.33
N MET A 92 1.66 -3.90 21.44
CA MET A 92 1.38 -5.01 22.33
C MET A 92 2.20 -6.25 21.97
N VAL A 93 2.26 -6.62 20.68
CA VAL A 93 3.09 -7.75 20.22
C VAL A 93 4.57 -7.51 20.52
N ILE A 94 5.08 -6.30 20.27
CA ILE A 94 6.47 -5.92 20.60
C ILE A 94 6.72 -6.00 22.10
N ALA A 95 5.77 -5.58 22.94
CA ALA A 95 5.89 -5.66 24.39
C ALA A 95 6.00 -7.13 24.85
N LEU A 96 5.10 -7.99 24.37
CA LEU A 96 5.10 -9.42 24.72
C LEU A 96 6.40 -10.12 24.29
N ASP A 97 6.89 -9.84 23.09
CA ASP A 97 8.17 -10.35 22.59
C ASP A 97 9.35 -9.84 23.44
N SER A 98 9.36 -8.54 23.77
CA SER A 98 10.46 -7.91 24.49
C SER A 98 10.58 -8.36 25.95
N VAL A 99 9.49 -8.80 26.59
CA VAL A 99 9.53 -9.34 27.96
C VAL A 99 10.46 -10.56 28.06
N GLN A 100 10.55 -11.36 27.00
CA GLN A 100 11.36 -12.58 27.00
C GLN A 100 12.80 -12.36 26.52
N HIS A 101 13.02 -11.34 25.68
CA HIS A 101 14.28 -11.18 24.93
C HIS A 101 15.10 -9.93 25.29
N GLU A 102 14.54 -8.99 26.06
CA GLU A 102 15.19 -7.71 26.35
C GLU A 102 15.31 -7.46 27.85
N ASN A 103 16.35 -6.73 28.24
CA ASN A 103 16.41 -6.13 29.58
C ASN A 103 15.45 -4.91 29.67
N LEU A 104 15.24 -4.37 30.88
CA LEU A 104 14.32 -3.24 31.10
C LEU A 104 14.60 -2.03 30.18
N LYS A 105 15.88 -1.71 29.95
CA LYS A 105 16.27 -0.59 29.09
C LYS A 105 15.91 -0.86 27.62
N GLY A 106 16.16 -2.08 27.12
CA GLY A 106 15.80 -2.52 25.78
C GLY A 106 14.29 -2.52 25.56
N PHE A 107 13.54 -3.07 26.53
CA PHE A 107 12.07 -3.05 26.55
C PHE A 107 11.52 -1.63 26.42
N ILE A 108 11.92 -0.72 27.32
CA ILE A 108 11.45 0.68 27.30
C ILE A 108 11.82 1.33 25.97
N SER A 109 13.06 1.15 25.49
CA SER A 109 13.52 1.73 24.24
C SER A 109 12.67 1.29 23.03
N LYS A 110 12.38 -0.01 22.90
CA LYS A 110 11.55 -0.55 21.81
C LYS A 110 10.12 0.01 21.85
N ILE A 111 9.50 0.06 23.03
CA ILE A 111 8.13 0.58 23.20
C ILE A 111 8.08 2.08 22.92
N CYS A 112 9.01 2.87 23.47
CA CYS A 112 9.10 4.29 23.18
C CYS A 112 9.29 4.55 21.69
N LYS A 113 10.18 3.81 21.02
CA LYS A 113 10.40 3.94 19.57
C LYS A 113 9.14 3.61 18.78
N ALA A 114 8.44 2.53 19.12
CA ALA A 114 7.19 2.16 18.46
C ALA A 114 6.09 3.22 18.67
N GLY A 115 6.00 3.79 19.87
CA GLY A 115 5.09 4.91 20.18
C GLY A 115 5.42 6.17 19.37
N VAL A 116 6.69 6.59 19.36
CA VAL A 116 7.15 7.76 18.58
C VAL A 116 6.88 7.57 17.09
N ASN A 117 7.19 6.40 16.52
CA ASN A 117 6.90 6.10 15.12
C ASN A 117 5.40 6.16 14.82
N THR A 118 4.57 5.70 15.76
CA THR A 118 3.11 5.73 15.63
C THR A 118 2.60 7.18 15.60
N LEU A 119 3.04 8.01 16.55
CA LEU A 119 2.63 9.41 16.68
C LEU A 119 3.11 10.27 15.50
N ASN A 120 4.32 10.01 15.00
CA ASN A 120 4.90 10.72 13.86
C ASN A 120 4.35 10.26 12.50
N LEU A 121 3.39 9.33 12.48
CA LEU A 121 2.84 8.73 11.26
C LEU A 121 3.89 8.00 10.40
N ASP A 122 5.08 7.73 10.94
CA ASP A 122 6.11 6.93 10.28
C ASP A 122 5.74 5.45 10.22
N GLY A 123 4.89 5.02 11.16
CA GLY A 123 4.35 3.67 11.23
C GLY A 123 5.32 2.62 11.75
N ILE A 124 4.75 1.54 12.27
CA ILE A 124 5.49 0.35 12.69
C ILE A 124 5.52 -0.62 11.49
N GLN A 125 6.73 -1.03 11.11
CA GLN A 125 7.00 -1.87 9.94
C GLN A 125 6.31 -1.32 8.68
N THR A 126 5.32 -2.03 8.11
CA THR A 126 4.57 -1.71 6.88
C THR A 126 3.41 -0.75 7.07
N LEU A 127 3.05 -0.39 8.32
CA LEU A 127 1.93 0.51 8.60
C LEU A 127 2.13 1.93 8.05
N TRP A 128 3.37 2.32 7.72
CA TRP A 128 3.72 3.59 7.09
C TRP A 128 2.89 3.91 5.84
N PHE A 129 2.45 2.88 5.12
CA PHE A 129 1.70 3.04 3.87
C PHE A 129 0.33 3.70 4.10
N LEU A 130 -0.34 3.43 5.22
CA LEU A 130 -1.69 3.94 5.49
C LEU A 130 -1.69 5.47 5.67
N PRO A 131 -0.84 6.07 6.52
CA PRO A 131 -0.71 7.53 6.59
C PRO A 131 -0.21 8.15 5.28
N ALA A 132 0.72 7.49 4.58
CA ALA A 132 1.22 7.99 3.29
C ALA A 132 0.09 8.07 2.25
N LEU A 133 -0.75 7.04 2.16
CA LEU A 133 -1.92 7.03 1.27
C LEU A 133 -2.96 8.08 1.69
N PHE A 134 -3.19 8.26 3.00
CA PHE A 134 -4.10 9.29 3.51
C PHE A 134 -3.65 10.70 3.11
N ILE A 135 -2.36 11.01 3.26
CA ILE A 135 -1.80 12.31 2.87
C ILE A 135 -1.89 12.47 1.35
N ALA A 136 -1.50 11.45 0.56
CA ALA A 136 -1.59 11.49 -0.90
C ALA A 136 -3.03 11.74 -1.40
N GLU A 137 -4.03 11.07 -0.83
CA GLU A 137 -5.44 11.28 -1.16
C GLU A 137 -5.93 12.66 -0.72
N THR A 138 -5.47 13.16 0.44
CA THR A 138 -5.81 14.51 0.91
C THR A 138 -5.26 15.58 -0.02
N VAL A 139 -3.99 15.48 -0.41
CA VAL A 139 -3.35 16.38 -1.39
C VAL A 139 -4.09 16.34 -2.71
N PHE A 140 -4.47 15.16 -3.19
CA PHE A 140 -5.27 15.01 -4.40
C PHE A 140 -6.61 15.75 -4.32
N LEU A 141 -7.34 15.61 -3.21
CA LEU A 141 -8.64 16.26 -3.01
C LEU A 141 -8.52 17.79 -2.95
N ILE A 142 -7.49 18.30 -2.26
CA ILE A 142 -7.19 19.73 -2.18
C ILE A 142 -6.84 20.26 -3.58
N LEU A 143 -5.94 19.59 -4.29
CA LEU A 143 -5.54 19.98 -5.64
C LEU A 143 -6.75 20.09 -6.56
N HIS A 144 -7.62 19.08 -6.59
CA HIS A 144 -8.82 19.11 -7.43
C HIS A 144 -9.86 20.15 -7.03
N ARG A 145 -9.79 20.68 -5.80
CA ARG A 145 -10.68 21.76 -5.33
C ARG A 145 -10.14 23.14 -5.72
N VAL A 146 -8.83 23.32 -5.63
CA VAL A 146 -8.15 24.61 -5.89
C VAL A 146 -7.87 24.80 -7.37
N VAL A 147 -7.40 23.75 -8.05
CA VAL A 147 -6.99 23.79 -9.45
C VAL A 147 -8.10 23.24 -10.33
N ARG A 148 -8.65 24.12 -11.18
CA ARG A 148 -9.81 23.80 -12.04
C ARG A 148 -9.40 23.19 -13.38
N ASP A 149 -8.23 23.56 -13.91
CA ASP A 149 -7.77 23.10 -15.21
C ASP A 149 -6.76 21.96 -15.11
N LYS A 150 -6.78 21.07 -16.10
CA LYS A 150 -5.93 19.88 -16.13
C LYS A 150 -4.44 20.23 -16.27
N ARG A 151 -4.08 21.32 -16.95
CA ARG A 151 -2.68 21.67 -17.22
C ARG A 151 -1.98 22.07 -15.94
N SER A 152 -2.59 22.96 -15.15
CA SER A 152 -2.08 23.38 -13.85
C SER A 152 -1.93 22.21 -12.88
N ALA A 153 -2.86 21.24 -12.89
CA ALA A 153 -2.75 20.04 -12.06
C ALA A 153 -1.57 19.14 -12.48
N CYS A 154 -1.31 19.02 -13.78
CA CYS A 154 -0.12 18.33 -14.29
C CYS A 154 1.18 19.07 -13.92
N ILE A 155 1.20 20.41 -14.04
CA ILE A 155 2.36 21.23 -13.66
C ILE A 155 2.64 21.07 -12.16
N PHE A 156 1.62 21.17 -11.30
CA PHE A 156 1.76 20.93 -9.87
C PHE A 156 2.36 19.55 -9.59
N THR A 157 1.86 18.51 -10.26
CA THR A 157 2.37 17.14 -10.09
C THR A 157 3.84 17.02 -10.53
N LEU A 158 4.23 17.71 -11.61
CA LEU A 158 5.62 17.75 -12.07
C LEU A 158 6.53 18.49 -11.08
N VAL A 159 6.07 19.60 -10.51
CA VAL A 159 6.80 20.33 -9.45
C VAL A 159 6.97 19.45 -8.22
N VAL A 160 5.93 18.74 -7.79
CA VAL A 160 6.00 17.79 -6.68
C VAL A 160 7.01 16.67 -6.98
N ALA A 161 7.02 16.12 -8.20
CA ALA A 161 8.01 15.14 -8.62
C ALA A 161 9.45 15.68 -8.54
N ALA A 162 9.67 16.93 -8.97
CA ALA A 162 10.98 17.56 -8.88
C ALA A 162 11.42 17.79 -7.42
N VAL A 163 10.54 18.33 -6.57
CA VAL A 163 10.85 18.58 -5.15
C VAL A 163 11.15 17.29 -4.40
N THR A 164 10.33 16.25 -4.59
CA THR A 164 10.53 14.95 -3.92
C THR A 164 11.80 14.24 -4.39
N THR A 165 12.16 14.43 -5.65
CA THR A 165 13.42 13.96 -6.23
C THR A 165 14.62 14.66 -5.58
N ILE A 166 14.58 16.00 -5.46
CA ILE A 166 15.65 16.77 -4.81
C ILE A 166 15.83 16.32 -3.36
N TYR A 167 14.74 16.12 -2.62
CA TYR A 167 14.81 15.59 -1.26
C TYR A 167 15.45 14.20 -1.22
N ALA A 168 15.05 13.28 -2.09
CA ALA A 168 15.62 11.92 -2.14
C ALA A 168 17.12 11.91 -2.47
N VAL A 169 17.57 12.80 -3.36
CA VAL A 169 18.99 12.97 -3.68
C VAL A 169 19.75 13.58 -2.51
N PHE A 170 19.20 14.62 -1.89
CA PHE A 170 19.80 15.29 -0.74
C PHE A 170 19.99 14.31 0.44
N THR A 171 18.96 13.52 0.78
CA THR A 171 19.07 12.54 1.87
C THR A 171 20.07 11.44 1.56
N HIS A 172 20.19 11.00 0.31
CA HIS A 172 21.22 10.03 -0.10
C HIS A 172 22.62 10.60 0.14
N ILE A 173 22.89 11.82 -0.32
CA ILE A 173 24.19 12.48 -0.17
C ILE A 173 24.53 12.67 1.32
N CYS A 174 23.60 13.18 2.13
CA CYS A 174 23.85 13.37 3.57
C CYS A 174 24.15 12.07 4.31
N ASN A 175 23.47 10.97 3.96
CA ASN A 175 23.73 9.66 4.55
C ASN A 175 25.11 9.12 4.17
N ASP A 176 25.55 9.32 2.93
CA ASP A 176 26.90 8.93 2.47
C ASP A 176 27.99 9.77 3.17
N CYS A 177 27.71 11.04 3.47
CA CYS A 177 28.61 11.93 4.21
C CYS A 177 28.69 11.65 5.72
N GLY A 178 27.96 10.66 6.24
CA GLY A 178 27.98 10.30 7.67
C GLY A 178 27.20 11.25 8.59
N GLU A 179 26.57 12.30 8.05
CA GLU A 179 25.69 13.19 8.79
C GLU A 179 24.29 12.57 8.92
N ARG A 180 24.11 11.81 10.00
CA ARG A 180 22.83 11.20 10.35
C ARG A 180 21.81 12.26 10.78
N LEU A 181 21.07 12.83 9.82
CA LEU A 181 19.97 13.81 9.99
C LEU A 181 18.67 13.23 10.63
N ILE A 182 18.79 12.27 11.54
CA ILE A 182 17.72 11.34 11.95
C ILE A 182 16.44 12.03 12.48
N PRO A 183 16.47 13.10 13.30
CA PRO A 183 15.23 13.67 13.85
C PRO A 183 14.42 14.52 12.85
N LEU A 184 15.09 15.29 11.99
CA LEU A 184 14.46 16.04 10.91
C LEU A 184 13.97 15.10 9.79
N THR A 185 14.63 13.96 9.59
CA THR A 185 14.26 13.04 8.49
C THR A 185 12.92 12.34 8.70
N THR A 186 12.47 12.01 9.92
CA THR A 186 11.28 11.15 10.10
C THR A 186 9.97 11.83 9.70
N GLY A 187 9.74 13.06 10.18
CA GLY A 187 8.53 13.84 9.86
C GLY A 187 8.49 14.34 8.41
N PHE A 188 9.64 14.73 7.85
CA PHE A 188 9.71 15.10 6.43
C PHE A 188 9.64 13.88 5.49
N ASN A 189 10.14 12.72 5.91
CA ASN A 189 10.08 11.49 5.10
C ASN A 189 8.65 11.01 4.88
N ILE A 190 7.74 11.14 5.86
CA ILE A 190 6.33 10.76 5.62
C ILE A 190 5.66 11.65 4.58
N ILE A 191 5.92 12.97 4.62
CA ILE A 191 5.42 13.91 3.60
C ILE A 191 6.03 13.55 2.25
N ASN A 192 7.34 13.33 2.17
CA ASN A 192 8.02 13.05 0.92
C ASN A 192 7.52 11.76 0.24
N ARG A 193 7.45 10.64 0.97
CA ARG A 193 6.94 9.38 0.42
C ARG A 193 5.46 9.46 0.06
N ALA A 194 4.67 10.25 0.78
CA ALA A 194 3.27 10.52 0.43
C ALA A 194 3.15 11.33 -0.86
N LEU A 195 4.01 12.34 -1.06
CA LEU A 195 4.05 13.13 -2.28
C LEU A 195 4.50 12.31 -3.50
N ILE A 196 5.47 11.39 -3.32
CA ILE A 196 5.81 10.41 -4.35
C ILE A 196 4.59 9.53 -4.68
N GLY A 197 3.89 9.04 -3.65
CA GLY A 197 2.65 8.29 -3.79
C GLY A 197 1.54 9.08 -4.49
N PHE A 198 1.43 10.39 -4.24
CA PHE A 198 0.48 11.29 -4.89
C PHE A 198 0.69 11.35 -6.40
N ILE A 199 1.92 11.33 -6.90
CA ILE A 199 2.21 11.30 -8.35
C ILE A 199 1.59 10.05 -8.99
N PHE A 200 1.86 8.88 -8.40
CA PHE A 200 1.29 7.60 -8.86
C PHE A 200 -0.23 7.58 -8.77
N LEU A 201 -0.79 8.12 -7.70
CA LEU A 201 -2.23 8.28 -7.52
C LEU A 201 -2.85 9.17 -8.61
N PHE A 202 -2.25 10.33 -8.89
CA PHE A 202 -2.73 11.23 -9.93
C PHE A 202 -2.65 10.60 -11.32
N LEU A 203 -1.58 9.86 -11.63
CA LEU A 203 -1.46 9.08 -12.87
C LEU A 203 -2.56 8.02 -12.98
N GLY A 204 -2.85 7.29 -11.90
CA GLY A 204 -3.97 6.36 -11.85
C GLY A 204 -5.32 7.02 -12.13
N TYR A 205 -5.56 8.20 -11.54
CA TYR A 205 -6.76 8.99 -11.79
C TYR A 205 -6.89 9.38 -13.28
N LEU A 206 -5.82 9.93 -13.87
CA LEU A 206 -5.80 10.31 -15.28
C LEU A 206 -6.01 9.12 -16.22
N PHE A 207 -5.39 7.98 -15.89
CA PHE A 207 -5.51 6.76 -16.68
C PHE A 207 -6.95 6.25 -16.72
N GLU A 208 -7.60 6.11 -15.57
CA GLU A 208 -9.01 5.68 -15.51
C GLU A 208 -9.96 6.71 -16.17
N LYS A 209 -9.66 8.01 -16.06
CA LYS A 209 -10.42 9.05 -16.76
C LYS A 209 -10.31 8.99 -18.28
N SER A 210 -9.16 8.56 -18.80
CA SER A 210 -8.97 8.42 -20.25
C SER A 210 -9.82 7.31 -20.87
N LYS A 211 -10.32 6.36 -20.05
CA LYS A 211 -11.06 5.16 -20.47
C LYS A 211 -10.35 4.30 -21.53
N LYS A 212 -9.08 4.56 -21.84
CA LYS A 212 -8.26 3.81 -22.82
C LYS A 212 -8.28 2.31 -22.55
N LEU A 213 -8.23 1.92 -21.28
CA LEU A 213 -8.26 0.52 -20.86
C LEU A 213 -9.50 -0.24 -21.37
N TYR A 214 -10.62 0.46 -21.65
CA TYR A 214 -11.89 -0.14 -22.10
C TYR A 214 -12.13 0.01 -23.61
N GLN A 215 -11.36 0.86 -24.28
CA GLN A 215 -11.50 1.14 -25.72
C GLN A 215 -10.64 0.20 -26.58
N LEU A 216 -9.54 -0.31 -26.02
CA LEU A 216 -8.61 -1.18 -26.74
C LEU A 216 -9.10 -2.63 -26.77
N GLU A 217 -8.89 -3.28 -27.91
CA GLU A 217 -9.09 -4.74 -28.06
C GLU A 217 -8.16 -5.53 -27.12
N LYS A 218 -8.61 -6.73 -26.73
CA LYS A 218 -7.87 -7.60 -25.79
C LYS A 218 -6.44 -7.93 -26.27
N VAL A 219 -6.25 -8.17 -27.58
CA VAL A 219 -4.92 -8.47 -28.16
C VAL A 219 -3.99 -7.28 -28.03
N LYS A 220 -4.46 -6.06 -28.34
CA LYS A 220 -3.70 -4.82 -28.20
C LYS A 220 -3.36 -4.56 -26.73
N LEU A 221 -4.31 -4.77 -25.81
CA LEU A 221 -4.06 -4.65 -24.37
C LEU A 221 -3.00 -5.65 -23.90
N PHE A 222 -3.05 -6.89 -24.37
CA PHE A 222 -2.06 -7.90 -24.02
C PHE A 222 -0.67 -7.52 -24.53
N ALA A 223 -0.56 -7.08 -25.78
CA ALA A 223 0.70 -6.58 -26.34
C ALA A 223 1.27 -5.39 -25.54
N VAL A 224 0.43 -4.42 -25.18
CA VAL A 224 0.83 -3.30 -24.31
C VAL A 224 1.31 -3.81 -22.95
N ALA A 225 0.61 -4.76 -22.34
CA ALA A 225 1.03 -5.33 -21.06
C ALA A 225 2.40 -6.01 -21.16
N LEU A 226 2.66 -6.77 -22.23
CA LEU A 226 3.96 -7.40 -22.46
C LEU A 226 5.07 -6.37 -22.63
N VAL A 227 4.85 -5.31 -23.40
CA VAL A 227 5.84 -4.22 -23.57
C VAL A 227 6.14 -3.55 -22.24
N LEU A 228 5.12 -3.24 -21.43
CA LEU A 228 5.31 -2.62 -20.12
C LEU A 228 6.08 -3.54 -19.15
N ILE A 229 5.70 -4.82 -19.08
CA ILE A 229 6.42 -5.79 -18.24
C ILE A 229 7.87 -5.99 -18.74
N PHE A 230 8.09 -6.00 -20.04
CA PHE A 230 9.43 -6.09 -20.62
C PHE A 230 10.30 -4.89 -20.23
N ILE A 231 9.79 -3.66 -20.37
CA ILE A 231 10.50 -2.45 -19.94
C ILE A 231 10.82 -2.51 -18.43
N ASN A 232 9.87 -2.98 -17.63
CA ASN A 232 10.06 -3.14 -16.19
C ASN A 232 11.16 -4.16 -15.85
N LEU A 233 11.18 -5.30 -16.55
CA LEU A 233 12.21 -6.33 -16.42
C LEU A 233 13.60 -5.86 -16.89
N LEU A 234 13.66 -4.99 -17.89
CA LEU A 234 14.92 -4.39 -18.33
C LEU A 234 15.47 -3.40 -17.31
N LEU A 235 14.62 -2.56 -16.72
CA LEU A 235 15.06 -1.41 -15.92
C LEU A 235 15.29 -1.70 -14.44
N PHE A 236 14.63 -2.71 -13.83
CA PHE A 236 14.68 -2.89 -12.37
C PHE A 236 16.07 -3.13 -11.79
N ARG A 237 16.97 -3.75 -12.57
CA ARG A 237 18.32 -4.07 -12.10
C ARG A 237 19.20 -2.84 -11.90
N TYR A 238 18.87 -1.75 -12.59
CA TYR A 238 19.64 -0.51 -12.57
C TYR A 238 19.20 0.47 -11.48
N ASN A 239 18.26 0.08 -10.62
CA ASN A 239 17.76 0.97 -9.60
C ASN A 239 17.44 0.25 -8.29
N PHE A 240 17.99 0.74 -7.18
CA PHE A 240 17.60 0.31 -5.84
C PHE A 240 16.53 1.27 -5.30
N VAL A 241 15.45 0.72 -4.77
CA VAL A 241 14.30 1.49 -4.32
C VAL A 241 13.87 1.00 -2.95
N ASP A 242 13.69 1.95 -2.04
CA ASP A 242 13.03 1.77 -0.76
C ASP A 242 12.13 2.99 -0.48
N LEU A 243 10.87 2.88 -0.91
CA LEU A 243 9.90 3.95 -0.76
C LEU A 243 9.55 4.26 0.70
N ARG A 244 9.73 3.30 1.63
CA ARG A 244 9.51 3.57 3.07
C ARG A 244 10.47 4.65 3.55
N ASN A 245 11.70 4.64 3.06
CA ASN A 245 12.73 5.61 3.41
C ASN A 245 12.89 6.73 2.37
N SER A 246 11.93 6.88 1.45
CA SER A 246 12.01 7.83 0.32
C SER A 246 13.24 7.65 -0.58
N VAL A 247 13.85 6.46 -0.59
CA VAL A 247 14.97 6.15 -1.47
C VAL A 247 14.42 5.67 -2.79
N ILE A 248 14.55 6.48 -3.84
CA ILE A 248 14.06 6.15 -5.20
C ILE A 248 15.19 5.90 -6.20
N GLY A 249 16.45 6.01 -5.77
CA GLY A 249 17.62 5.88 -6.64
C GLY A 249 17.57 6.87 -7.80
N ASN A 250 17.81 6.41 -9.04
CA ASN A 250 17.61 7.23 -10.24
C ASN A 250 16.11 7.52 -10.44
N PRO A 251 15.66 8.78 -10.34
CA PRO A 251 14.24 9.12 -10.38
C PRO A 251 13.57 8.77 -11.72
N VAL A 252 14.26 9.00 -12.84
CA VAL A 252 13.74 8.69 -14.18
C VAL A 252 13.52 7.19 -14.32
N VAL A 253 14.52 6.39 -13.94
CA VAL A 253 14.41 4.93 -13.95
C VAL A 253 13.30 4.49 -13.00
N TYR A 254 13.21 5.04 -11.79
CA TYR A 254 12.17 4.70 -10.83
C TYR A 254 10.76 4.93 -11.38
N TYR A 255 10.45 6.14 -11.85
CA TYR A 255 9.11 6.45 -12.30
C TYR A 255 8.72 5.62 -13.52
N ILE A 256 9.62 5.48 -14.52
CA ILE A 256 9.34 4.64 -15.70
C ILE A 256 9.09 3.20 -15.26
N ASN A 257 9.96 2.66 -14.40
CA ASN A 257 9.91 1.28 -13.98
C ASN A 257 8.65 0.97 -13.14
N ALA A 258 8.33 1.85 -12.20
CA ALA A 258 7.13 1.77 -11.37
C ALA A 258 5.84 1.87 -12.17
N ILE A 259 5.77 2.81 -13.13
CA ILE A 259 4.64 2.98 -14.05
C ILE A 259 4.45 1.73 -14.89
N CYS A 260 5.53 1.23 -15.52
CA CYS A 260 5.48 0.07 -16.39
C CYS A 260 5.07 -1.21 -15.64
N GLY A 261 5.70 -1.50 -14.50
CA GLY A 261 5.35 -2.66 -13.68
C GLY A 261 3.90 -2.59 -13.18
N SER A 262 3.47 -1.42 -12.68
CA SER A 262 2.11 -1.25 -12.13
C SER A 262 1.03 -1.39 -13.21
N TYR A 263 1.15 -0.67 -14.33
CA TYR A 263 0.14 -0.76 -15.39
C TYR A 263 0.18 -2.12 -16.10
N GLY A 264 1.36 -2.73 -16.28
CA GLY A 264 1.48 -4.09 -16.80
C GLY A 264 0.68 -5.09 -15.96
N VAL A 265 0.88 -5.08 -14.63
CA VAL A 265 0.13 -5.95 -13.70
C VAL A 265 -1.37 -5.64 -13.71
N ILE A 266 -1.77 -4.36 -13.73
CA ILE A 266 -3.19 -3.98 -13.79
C ILE A 266 -3.86 -4.49 -15.07
N ILE A 267 -3.20 -4.38 -16.22
CA ILE A 267 -3.74 -4.86 -17.51
C ILE A 267 -3.83 -6.40 -17.50
N LEU A 268 -2.79 -7.10 -17.04
CA LEU A 268 -2.83 -8.57 -16.90
C LEU A 268 -3.95 -9.02 -15.94
N ALA A 269 -4.13 -8.30 -14.83
CA ALA A 269 -5.22 -8.54 -13.89
C ALA A 269 -6.59 -8.41 -14.55
N LYS A 270 -6.77 -7.40 -15.40
CA LYS A 270 -8.00 -7.21 -16.18
C LYS A 270 -8.24 -8.33 -17.18
N LEU A 271 -7.21 -8.75 -17.91
CA LEU A 271 -7.33 -9.73 -18.98
C LEU A 271 -7.58 -11.15 -18.45
N PHE A 272 -6.89 -11.55 -17.39
CA PHE A 272 -6.82 -12.95 -16.96
C PHE A 272 -7.37 -13.20 -15.55
N PHE A 273 -7.37 -12.19 -14.68
CA PHE A 273 -7.60 -12.42 -13.24
C PHE A 273 -8.83 -11.71 -12.68
N SER A 274 -9.65 -11.07 -13.49
CA SER A 274 -10.87 -10.35 -13.04
C SER A 274 -11.87 -11.26 -12.31
N LYS A 275 -11.91 -12.56 -12.66
CA LYS A 275 -12.77 -13.57 -12.03
C LYS A 275 -12.03 -14.50 -11.05
N ASN A 276 -10.73 -14.30 -10.85
CA ASN A 276 -9.94 -15.15 -9.96
C ASN A 276 -10.28 -14.83 -8.50
N ARG A 277 -10.99 -15.74 -7.83
CA ARG A 277 -11.48 -15.54 -6.46
C ARG A 277 -10.35 -15.35 -5.44
N LEU A 278 -9.20 -15.98 -5.67
CA LEU A 278 -8.05 -15.89 -4.76
C LEU A 278 -7.46 -14.48 -4.79
N PHE A 279 -7.13 -13.95 -5.97
CA PHE A 279 -6.58 -12.60 -6.07
C PHE A 279 -7.59 -11.53 -5.64
N VAL A 280 -8.88 -11.69 -5.97
CA VAL A 280 -9.94 -10.80 -5.48
C VAL A 280 -10.01 -10.83 -3.95
N PHE A 281 -9.93 -12.01 -3.32
CA PHE A 281 -9.95 -12.15 -1.87
C PHE A 281 -8.78 -11.42 -1.20
N PHE A 282 -7.56 -11.66 -1.65
CA PHE A 282 -6.37 -10.97 -1.11
C PHE A 282 -6.42 -9.47 -1.37
N GLY A 283 -6.93 -9.04 -2.52
CA GLY A 283 -7.07 -7.63 -2.87
C GLY A 283 -8.05 -6.87 -2.00
N ARG A 284 -9.22 -7.46 -1.71
CA ARG A 284 -10.24 -6.86 -0.84
C ARG A 284 -9.79 -6.75 0.60
N ASN A 285 -8.91 -7.65 1.04
CA ASN A 285 -8.40 -7.72 2.40
C ASN A 285 -6.96 -7.23 2.55
N SER A 286 -6.42 -6.55 1.53
CA SER A 286 -5.01 -6.15 1.49
C SER A 286 -4.60 -5.26 2.67
N LEU A 287 -5.52 -4.47 3.23
CA LEU A 287 -5.26 -3.64 4.41
C LEU A 287 -4.95 -4.47 5.65
N ILE A 288 -5.75 -5.52 5.90
CA ILE A 288 -5.53 -6.41 7.06
C ILE A 288 -4.14 -7.05 6.90
N ILE A 289 -3.88 -7.61 5.72
CA ILE A 289 -2.60 -8.27 5.43
C ILE A 289 -1.44 -7.29 5.59
N PHE A 290 -1.53 -6.07 5.07
CA PHE A 290 -0.52 -5.02 5.27
C PHE A 290 -0.18 -4.81 6.74
N ALA A 291 -1.18 -4.89 7.61
CA ALA A 291 -1.03 -4.66 9.02
C ALA A 291 -0.50 -5.88 9.78
N THR A 292 -0.73 -7.11 9.33
CA THR A 292 -0.48 -8.33 10.11
C THR A 292 0.78 -9.08 9.70
N HIS A 293 1.10 -9.20 8.40
CA HIS A 293 2.12 -10.13 7.89
C HIS A 293 3.50 -9.97 8.53
N LEU A 294 3.87 -8.73 8.85
CA LEU A 294 5.12 -8.36 9.51
C LEU A 294 4.91 -8.02 10.99
N ASN A 295 3.92 -7.21 11.33
CA ASN A 295 3.74 -6.73 12.70
C ASN A 295 3.35 -7.83 13.69
N PHE A 296 2.70 -8.90 13.24
CA PHE A 296 2.32 -10.02 14.09
C PHE A 296 3.30 -11.20 13.94
N MET A 297 4.51 -10.94 13.43
CA MET A 297 5.59 -11.92 13.26
C MET A 297 5.22 -13.13 12.38
N ILE A 298 4.16 -13.03 11.56
CA ILE A 298 3.67 -14.14 10.72
C ILE A 298 4.75 -14.62 9.75
N ILE A 299 5.47 -13.69 9.10
CA ILE A 299 6.61 -14.05 8.23
C ILE A 299 7.71 -14.78 9.00
N GLY A 300 8.11 -14.27 10.17
CA GLY A 300 9.16 -14.88 11.00
C GLY A 300 8.80 -16.29 11.44
N PHE A 301 7.57 -16.48 11.93
CA PHE A 301 7.04 -17.79 12.31
C PHE A 301 6.95 -18.74 11.10
N SER A 302 6.52 -18.23 9.94
CA SER A 302 6.41 -19.04 8.72
C SER A 302 7.76 -19.51 8.20
N LEU A 303 8.80 -18.66 8.28
CA LEU A 303 10.17 -19.03 7.94
C LEU A 303 10.73 -20.09 8.91
N MET A 304 10.50 -19.93 10.21
CA MET A 304 10.88 -20.92 11.22
C MET A 304 10.26 -22.29 10.92
N LEU A 305 8.95 -22.33 10.60
CA LEU A 305 8.28 -23.57 10.22
C LEU A 305 8.80 -24.14 8.89
N ALA A 306 9.04 -23.30 7.89
CA ALA A 306 9.54 -23.74 6.59
C ALA A 306 10.96 -24.35 6.68
N GLY A 307 11.80 -23.83 7.58
CA GLY A 307 13.14 -24.34 7.87
C GLY A 307 13.14 -25.79 8.38
N CYS A 308 12.05 -26.24 9.01
CA CYS A 308 11.89 -27.63 9.44
C CYS A 308 11.67 -28.63 8.30
N PHE A 309 11.23 -28.17 7.11
CA PHE A 309 10.93 -29.05 5.98
C PHE A 309 12.11 -29.20 5.02
N THR A 310 12.59 -28.10 4.41
CA THR A 310 13.74 -28.13 3.49
C THR A 310 14.43 -26.77 3.36
N ILE A 311 15.75 -26.72 3.51
CA ILE A 311 16.55 -25.48 3.36
C ILE A 311 16.51 -24.93 1.93
N ARG A 312 16.34 -25.82 0.93
CA ARG A 312 16.38 -25.44 -0.49
C ARG A 312 15.12 -24.70 -0.97
N TYR A 313 13.96 -24.94 -0.35
CA TYR A 313 12.68 -24.33 -0.73
C TYR A 313 12.03 -23.52 0.39
N GLU A 314 12.79 -23.23 1.46
CA GLU A 314 12.34 -22.50 2.65
C GLU A 314 11.52 -21.25 2.30
N GLY A 315 11.98 -20.49 1.31
CA GLY A 315 11.30 -19.29 0.86
C GLY A 315 9.93 -19.52 0.21
N LEU A 316 9.81 -20.48 -0.72
CA LEU A 316 8.54 -20.77 -1.41
C LEU A 316 7.53 -21.41 -0.44
N VAL A 317 8.00 -22.37 0.36
CA VAL A 317 7.19 -23.01 1.41
C VAL A 317 6.71 -21.97 2.41
N GLY A 318 7.60 -21.07 2.84
CA GLY A 318 7.26 -19.96 3.72
C GLY A 318 6.19 -19.04 3.14
N VAL A 319 6.24 -18.69 1.85
CA VAL A 319 5.19 -17.88 1.21
C VAL A 319 3.83 -18.59 1.27
N ILE A 320 3.79 -19.89 1.02
CA ILE A 320 2.55 -20.69 1.10
C ILE A 320 2.01 -20.69 2.54
N ILE A 321 2.88 -20.87 3.53
CA ILE A 321 2.50 -20.82 4.95
C ILE A 321 1.96 -19.43 5.33
N VAL A 322 2.63 -18.35 4.93
CA VAL A 322 2.14 -16.98 5.18
C VAL A 322 0.77 -16.77 4.56
N ILE A 323 0.58 -17.16 3.30
CA ILE A 323 -0.70 -17.06 2.58
C ILE A 323 -1.81 -17.83 3.33
N ALA A 324 -1.50 -19.02 3.83
CA ALA A 324 -2.45 -19.82 4.61
C ALA A 324 -2.82 -19.17 5.94
N ILE A 325 -1.82 -18.73 6.73
CA ILE A 325 -2.04 -18.05 8.01
C ILE A 325 -2.81 -16.75 7.80
N GLU A 326 -2.40 -15.91 6.84
CA GLU A 326 -3.08 -14.66 6.50
C GLU A 326 -4.52 -14.89 6.05
N SER A 327 -4.79 -15.96 5.30
CA SER A 327 -6.18 -16.32 4.94
C SER A 327 -7.03 -16.57 6.18
N ILE A 328 -6.49 -17.28 7.18
CA ILE A 328 -7.18 -17.52 8.46
C ILE A 328 -7.38 -16.21 9.23
N VAL A 329 -6.33 -15.39 9.36
CA VAL A 329 -6.39 -14.09 10.05
C VAL A 329 -7.45 -13.18 9.42
N VAL A 330 -7.50 -13.13 8.08
CA VAL A 330 -8.50 -12.36 7.34
C VAL A 330 -9.92 -12.88 7.59
N LEU A 331 -10.13 -14.20 7.57
CA LEU A 331 -11.45 -14.79 7.84
C LEU A 331 -11.92 -14.47 9.27
N LEU A 332 -11.05 -14.61 10.26
CA LEU A 332 -11.35 -14.27 11.66
C LEU A 332 -11.64 -12.78 11.82
N SER A 333 -10.81 -11.91 11.24
CA SER A 333 -10.98 -10.45 11.29
C SER A 333 -12.31 -10.01 10.68
N ASN A 334 -12.71 -10.63 9.56
CA ASN A 334 -14.00 -10.37 8.91
C ASN A 334 -15.18 -10.85 9.74
N GLN A 335 -15.07 -12.01 10.40
CA GLN A 335 -16.09 -12.49 11.32
C GLN A 335 -16.26 -11.57 12.54
N ILE A 336 -15.15 -11.14 13.16
CA ILE A 336 -15.16 -10.19 14.27
C ILE A 336 -15.81 -8.87 13.85
N SER A 337 -15.41 -8.33 12.69
CA SER A 337 -15.99 -7.09 12.16
C SER A 337 -17.50 -7.20 11.94
N LYS A 338 -17.96 -8.33 11.37
CA LYS A 338 -19.39 -8.60 11.19
C LYS A 338 -20.11 -8.66 12.54
N PHE A 339 -19.55 -9.36 13.52
CA PHE A 339 -20.12 -9.46 14.86
C PHE A 339 -20.22 -8.09 15.55
N LEU A 340 -19.16 -7.27 15.50
CA LEU A 340 -19.16 -5.91 16.04
C LEU A 340 -20.21 -5.02 15.37
N SER A 341 -20.39 -5.14 14.05
CA SER A 341 -21.42 -4.37 13.33
C SER A 341 -22.84 -4.68 13.79
N ILE A 342 -23.13 -5.96 14.10
CA ILE A 342 -24.43 -6.41 14.64
C ILE A 342 -24.65 -5.86 16.05
N ILE A 343 -23.61 -5.82 16.88
CA ILE A 343 -23.71 -5.21 18.22
C ILE A 343 -23.98 -3.71 18.12
N SER A 344 -23.28 -3.00 17.24
CA SER A 344 -23.51 -1.56 17.06
C SER A 344 -24.91 -1.24 16.57
N SER A 345 -25.45 -2.02 15.61
CA SER A 345 -26.80 -1.81 15.10
C SER A 345 -27.86 -2.09 16.16
N ARG A 346 -27.66 -3.11 17.01
CA ARG A 346 -28.55 -3.39 18.15
C ARG A 346 -28.51 -2.27 19.20
N ARG A 347 -27.33 -1.73 19.50
CA ARG A 347 -27.20 -0.59 20.44
C ARG A 347 -27.89 0.66 19.91
N GLU A 348 -27.78 0.95 18.61
CA GLU A 348 -28.47 2.10 18.01
C GLU A 348 -29.99 1.91 18.01
N ALA A 349 -30.48 0.71 17.71
CA ALA A 349 -31.91 0.38 17.80
C ALA A 349 -32.44 0.55 19.23
N ASN A 350 -31.73 0.01 20.23
CA ASN A 350 -32.13 0.15 21.63
C ASN A 350 -32.08 1.61 22.11
N ARG A 351 -31.18 2.43 21.58
CA ARG A 351 -31.10 3.86 21.92
C ARG A 351 -32.28 4.65 21.35
N LYS A 352 -32.77 4.29 20.16
CA LYS A 352 -33.98 4.89 19.57
C LYS A 352 -35.24 4.52 20.37
N LEU A 353 -35.34 3.26 20.80
CA LEU A 353 -36.44 2.77 21.64
C LEU A 353 -36.48 3.36 23.07
N MET A 354 -35.41 3.99 23.55
CA MET A 354 -35.39 4.68 24.85
C MET A 354 -35.63 6.19 24.77
N ILE A 355 -35.74 6.73 23.54
CA ILE A 355 -36.04 8.14 23.28
C ILE A 355 -37.51 8.31 22.84
N GLU A 356 -38.15 7.22 22.39
CA GLU A 356 -39.61 7.06 22.28
C GLU A 356 -40.19 6.63 23.62
#